data_AF-Q8C5L2-F1
#
_entry.id   AF-Q8C5L2-F1
#
_cell.length_a   1.000
_cell.length_b   1.000
_cell.length_c   1.000
_cell.angle_alpha   90.00
_cell.angle_beta   90.00
_cell.angle_gamma   90.00
#
_symmetry.space_group_name_H-M   'P 1'
#
loop_
_entity.id
_entity.type
_entity.pdbx_description
1 polymer ?
#
loop_
_entity_poly.entity_id
_entity_poly.type
_entity_poly.pdbx_seq_one_letter_code
_entity_poly.pdbx_strand_id
1 'polypeptide(L)' 'EKVQVVSIKDYFREFEGDPHCLRDVQKFLVECFRGKRRDQQQRPLYHHFTTAINTENIRLVFRDVKDTILHDNLKQLMLQ' A
#
# COMPACT_ATOMS: atom_id res chain seq x y z
N GLU A 1 3.39 13.55 -11.62
CA GLU A 1 4.48 14.30 -12.30
C GLU A 1 5.83 13.61 -12.17
N LYS A 2 6.38 13.39 -10.96
CA LYS A 2 7.72 12.80 -10.80
C LYS A 2 7.97 11.47 -11.53
N VAL A 3 7.00 10.54 -11.48
CA VAL A 3 7.07 9.25 -12.20
C VAL A 3 7.26 9.42 -13.72
N GLN A 4 6.74 10.50 -14.30
CA GLN A 4 6.85 10.75 -15.75
C GLN A 4 8.24 11.23 -16.18
N VAL A 5 9.05 11.76 -15.25
CA VAL A 5 10.31 12.44 -15.56
C VAL A 5 11.54 11.77 -14.96
N VAL A 6 11.39 11.00 -13.88
CA VAL A 6 12.49 10.31 -13.21
C VAL A 6 12.20 8.82 -13.18
N SER A 7 13.14 8.03 -13.68
CA SER A 7 13.06 6.57 -13.66
C SER A 7 13.37 6.03 -12.27
N ILE A 8 12.49 5.17 -11.74
CA ILE A 8 12.76 4.46 -10.48
C ILE A 8 13.92 3.46 -10.61
N LYS A 9 14.24 2.98 -11.83
CA LYS A 9 15.33 2.01 -12.09
C LYS A 9 16.71 2.55 -11.73
N ASP A 10 16.85 3.88 -11.71
CA ASP A 10 18.10 4.54 -11.33
C ASP A 10 18.45 4.30 -9.85
N TYR A 11 17.45 3.98 -9.04
CA TYR A 11 17.57 3.76 -7.59
C TYR A 11 17.28 2.32 -7.17
N PHE A 12 16.40 1.62 -7.91
CA PHE A 12 15.99 0.25 -7.66
C PHE A 12 16.20 -0.58 -8.93
N ARG A 13 17.39 -1.18 -9.04
CA ARG A 13 17.79 -1.93 -10.24
C ARG A 13 16.96 -3.20 -10.46
N GLU A 14 16.36 -3.72 -9.39
CA GLU A 14 15.48 -4.89 -9.37
C GLU A 14 14.05 -4.60 -9.87
N PHE A 15 13.72 -3.35 -10.19
CA PHE A 15 12.40 -3.01 -10.74
C PHE A 15 12.28 -3.49 -12.19
N GLU A 16 11.34 -4.40 -12.46
CA GLU A 16 11.16 -5.01 -13.79
C GLU A 16 10.04 -4.37 -14.64
N GLY A 17 9.19 -3.52 -14.06
CA GLY A 17 8.05 -2.88 -14.74
C GLY A 17 8.43 -1.69 -15.63
N ASP A 18 7.42 -0.98 -16.12
CA ASP A 18 7.60 0.32 -16.80
C ASP A 18 7.83 1.44 -15.77
N PRO A 19 9.02 2.10 -15.76
CA PRO A 19 9.36 3.10 -14.76
C PRO A 19 8.52 4.38 -14.85
N HIS A 20 7.83 4.60 -15.96
CA HIS A 20 6.95 5.76 -16.17
C HIS A 20 5.46 5.43 -16.03
N CYS A 21 5.14 4.15 -15.81
CA CYS A 21 3.79 3.70 -15.46
C CYS A 21 3.56 3.82 -13.94
N LEU A 22 2.66 4.73 -13.52
CA LEU A 22 2.34 4.93 -12.11
C LEU A 22 1.91 3.63 -11.41
N ARG A 23 1.13 2.79 -12.10
CA ARG A 23 0.60 1.55 -11.54
C ARG A 23 1.71 0.53 -11.26
N ASP A 24 2.67 0.40 -12.16
CA ASP A 24 3.79 -0.54 -12.01
C ASP A 24 4.68 -0.11 -10.84
N VAL A 25 5.01 1.18 -10.78
CA VAL A 25 5.78 1.77 -9.67
C VAL A 25 5.07 1.58 -8.34
N GLN A 26 3.76 1.87 -8.28
CA GLN A 26 2.95 1.66 -7.08
C GLN A 26 2.96 0.19 -6.63
N LYS A 27 2.73 -0.74 -7.56
CA LYS A 27 2.74 -2.18 -7.25
C LYS A 27 4.09 -2.62 -6.71
N PHE A 28 5.18 -2.21 -7.35
CA PHE A 28 6.54 -2.52 -6.90
C PHE A 28 6.80 -2.02 -5.48
N LEU A 29 6.46 -0.77 -5.16
CA LEU A 29 6.67 -0.24 -3.82
C LEU A 29 5.93 -1.06 -2.76
N VAL A 30 4.69 -1.48 -3.04
CA VAL A 30 3.94 -2.35 -2.11
C VAL A 30 4.62 -3.70 -1.94
N GLU A 31 5.12 -4.32 -3.00
CA GLU A 31 5.88 -5.57 -2.91
C GLU A 31 7.17 -5.39 -2.08
N CYS A 32 7.87 -4.27 -2.23
CA CYS A 32 9.06 -3.97 -1.42
C CYS A 32 8.72 -3.96 0.08
N PHE A 33 7.64 -3.28 0.50
CA PHE A 33 7.22 -3.29 1.90
C PHE A 33 6.74 -4.67 2.36
N ARG A 34 6.02 -5.39 1.49
CA ARG A 34 5.54 -6.75 1.79
C ARG A 34 6.70 -7.73 2.00
N GLY A 35 7.72 -7.67 1.15
CA GLY A 35 8.90 -8.53 1.19
C GLY A 35 9.74 -8.37 2.46
N LYS A 36 9.66 -7.22 3.15
CA LYS A 36 10.37 -6.97 4.41
C LYS A 36 9.67 -7.54 5.65
N ARG A 37 8.42 -8.00 5.53
CA ARG A 37 7.69 -8.57 6.66
C ARG A 37 8.21 -9.98 6.98
N ARG A 38 8.43 -10.27 8.27
CA ARG A 38 8.79 -11.61 8.76
C ARG A 38 7.61 -12.58 8.64
N ASP A 39 6.42 -12.14 9.04
CA ASP A 39 5.21 -12.95 9.08
C ASP A 39 4.27 -12.66 7.89
N GLN A 40 4.76 -12.88 6.67
CA GLN A 40 4.00 -12.56 5.44
C GLN A 40 2.64 -13.30 5.37
N GLN A 41 2.56 -14.50 5.93
CA GLN A 41 1.39 -15.38 5.83
C GLN A 41 0.35 -15.15 6.93
N GLN A 42 0.72 -14.56 8.07
CA GLN A 42 -0.16 -14.51 9.25
C GLN A 42 -1.17 -13.37 9.18
N ARG A 43 -0.83 -12.25 8.53
CA ARG A 43 -1.72 -11.08 8.44
C ARG A 43 -1.61 -10.40 7.09
N PRO A 44 -2.72 -10.01 6.44
CA PRO A 44 -2.66 -9.23 5.22
C PRO A 44 -1.95 -7.88 5.44
N LEU A 45 -1.33 -7.33 4.38
CA LEU A 45 -0.80 -5.96 4.38
C LEU A 45 -1.87 -5.01 3.88
N TYR A 46 -2.60 -4.40 4.80
CA TYR A 46 -3.51 -3.30 4.48
C TYR A 46 -2.70 -2.06 4.10
N HIS A 47 -2.96 -1.47 2.94
CA HIS A 47 -2.23 -0.33 2.42
C HIS A 47 -3.14 0.57 1.59
N HIS A 48 -2.85 1.87 1.60
CA HIS A 48 -3.52 2.87 0.78
C HIS A 48 -2.47 3.80 0.18
N PHE A 49 -2.69 4.23 -1.06
CA PHE A 49 -1.96 5.35 -1.63
C PHE A 49 -2.70 6.63 -1.29
N THR A 50 -2.04 7.52 -0.57
CA THR A 50 -2.67 8.73 -0.04
C THR A 50 -2.02 9.98 -0.61
N THR A 51 -2.84 11.02 -0.72
CA THR A 51 -2.40 12.40 -0.90
C THR A 51 -2.86 13.13 0.35
N ALA A 52 -1.96 13.31 1.32
CA ALA A 52 -2.31 13.80 2.65
C ALA A 52 -2.99 15.19 2.68
N ILE A 53 -2.72 16.02 1.68
CA ILE A 53 -3.34 17.35 1.51
C ILE A 53 -4.73 17.30 0.86
N ASN A 54 -5.17 16.14 0.36
CA ASN A 54 -6.48 15.96 -0.25
C ASN A 54 -7.47 15.44 0.80
N THR A 55 -8.32 16.32 1.30
CA THR A 55 -9.31 16.02 2.33
C THR A 55 -10.23 14.85 1.96
N GLU A 56 -10.69 14.78 0.70
CA GLU A 56 -11.60 13.71 0.28
C GLU A 56 -10.89 12.35 0.20
N ASN A 57 -9.63 12.33 -0.26
CA ASN A 57 -8.81 11.12 -0.21
C ASN A 57 -8.63 10.61 1.22
N ILE A 58 -8.31 11.51 2.17
CA ILE A 58 -8.15 11.13 3.57
C ILE A 58 -9.46 10.69 4.21
N ARG A 59 -10.59 11.33 3.87
CA ARG A 59 -11.92 10.91 4.36
C ARG A 59 -12.24 9.47 3.97
N LEU A 60 -12.01 9.11 2.70
CA LEU A 60 -12.26 7.76 2.19
C LEU A 60 -11.32 6.73 2.80
N VAL A 61 -10.02 7.04 2.82
CA VAL A 61 -8.99 6.16 3.40
C VAL A 61 -9.27 5.90 4.88
N PHE A 62 -9.63 6.93 5.64
CA PHE A 62 -9.90 6.79 7.07
C PHE A 62 -11.15 5.94 7.33
N ARG A 63 -12.19 6.08 6.51
CA ARG A 63 -13.37 5.20 6.57
C ARG A 63 -12.96 3.73 6.35
N ASP A 64 -12.22 3.44 5.29
CA ASP A 64 -11.82 2.07 4.95
C ASP A 64 -10.91 1.45 6.05
N VAL A 65 -10.05 2.27 6.67
CA VAL A 65 -9.22 1.86 7.82
C VAL A 65 -10.09 1.56 9.04
N LYS A 66 -11.10 2.40 9.35
CA LYS A 66 -12.02 2.15 10.47
C LYS A 66 -12.77 0.83 10.29
N ASP A 67 -13.27 0.57 9.09
CA ASP A 67 -14.01 -0.66 8.79
C ASP A 67 -13.11 -1.89 8.93
N THR A 68 -11.86 -1.81 8.46
CA THR A 68 -10.87 -2.90 8.59
C THR A 68 -10.57 -3.21 10.06
N ILE A 69 -10.30 -2.18 10.87
CA ILE A 69 -10.02 -2.35 12.31
C ILE A 69 -11.24 -2.95 13.04
N LEU A 70 -12.44 -2.44 12.75
CA LEU A 70 -13.66 -2.93 13.36
C LEU A 70 -13.89 -4.41 13.01
N HIS A 71 -13.74 -4.77 11.74
CA HIS A 71 -13.90 -6.15 11.27
C HIS A 71 -12.90 -7.11 11.91
N ASP A 72 -11.63 -6.71 12.01
CA ASP A 72 -10.60 -7.54 12.64
C ASP A 72 -10.85 -7.72 14.14
N ASN A 73 -11.31 -6.68 14.85
CA ASN A 73 -11.69 -6.77 16.26
C ASN A 73 -12.93 -7.66 16.47
N LEU A 74 -13.95 -7.53 15.62
CA LEU A 74 -15.16 -8.36 15.70
C LEU A 74 -14.85 -9.83 15.46
N LYS A 75 -13.99 -10.16 14.50
CA LYS A 75 -13.53 -11.55 14.27
C LYS A 75 -12.83 -12.12 15.50
N GLN A 76 -11.97 -11.34 16.16
CA GLN A 76 -11.29 -11.80 17.37
C GLN A 76 -12.27 -12.07 18.51
N LEU A 77 -13.29 -11.22 18.68
CA LEU A 77 -14.33 -11.40 19.70
C LEU A 77 -15.24 -12.61 19.42
N MET A 78 -15.59 -12.87 18.15
CA MET A 78 -16.47 -14.00 17.78
C MET A 78 -15.75 -15.35 17.72
N LEU A 79 -14.42 -15.35 17.71
CA LEU A 79 -13.58 -16.56 17.74
C LEU A 79 -13.10 -16.91 19.16
N GLN A 80 -13.50 -16.13 20.17
CA GLN A 80 -13.43 -16.48 21.60
C GLN A 80 -14.73 -17.13 22.05
#